data_AF-A0A940W0G1-F1
#
_entry.id   AF-A0A940W0G1-F1
#
_cell.length_a   1.000
_cell.length_b   1.000
_cell.length_c   1.000
_cell.angle_alpha   90.00
_cell.angle_beta   90.00
_cell.angle_gamma   90.00
#
_symmetry.space_group_name_H-M   'P 1'
#
loop_
_entity.id
_entity.type
_entity.pdbx_description
1 polymer ?
#
loop_
_entity_poly.entity_id
_entity_poly.type
_entity_poly.pdbx_seq_one_letter_code
_entity_poly.pdbx_strand_id
1 'polypeptide(L)'
;GVNDHPEIIRKLNTELLKAKVRPYYLFQCDMVRGLSHFRTRLSRGIEIMEALRGHTSGLAIPSYVVDVPGGGGKIPLMPNYILSMGEERTILRNYEGIIVSYEEARDDGRPSARAETALPAPRNDVYRLLTGEVRALIPAGNERMARRKRRCESASPTT
;
A
#
# COMPACT_ATOMS: atom_id res chain seq x y z
N GLY A 1 19.41 15.70 2.37
CA GLY A 1 19.83 15.75 0.97
C GLY A 1 19.01 16.78 0.22
N VAL A 2 18.85 16.63 -1.09
CA VAL A 2 18.08 17.57 -1.94
C VAL A 2 16.58 17.25 -1.94
N ASN A 3 16.22 15.98 -2.13
CA ASN A 3 14.84 15.51 -2.27
C ASN A 3 14.61 14.15 -1.58
N ASP A 4 15.43 13.80 -0.60
CA ASP A 4 15.39 12.57 0.17
C ASP A 4 14.34 12.59 1.31
N HIS A 5 13.24 13.33 1.12
CA HIS A 5 12.18 13.48 2.13
C HIS A 5 10.79 13.35 1.50
N PRO A 6 9.85 12.61 2.12
CA PRO A 6 8.52 12.38 1.57
C PRO A 6 7.75 13.65 1.21
N GLU A 7 7.84 14.68 2.06
CA GLU A 7 7.09 15.93 1.85
C GLU A 7 7.59 16.73 0.66
N ILE A 8 8.91 16.69 0.41
CA ILE A 8 9.52 17.37 -0.73
C ILE A 8 9.04 16.72 -2.02
N ILE A 9 9.09 15.39 -2.09
CA ILE A 9 8.62 14.63 -3.26
C ILE A 9 7.12 14.80 -3.46
N ARG A 10 6.32 14.76 -2.39
CA ARG A 10 4.87 15.00 -2.44
C ARG A 10 4.56 16.36 -3.06
N LYS A 11 5.22 17.41 -2.57
CA LYS A 11 5.05 18.77 -3.08
C LYS A 11 5.45 18.84 -4.55
N LEU A 12 6.65 18.38 -4.89
CA LEU A 12 7.16 18.37 -6.26
C LEU A 12 6.21 17.66 -7.22
N ASN A 13 5.81 16.43 -6.92
CA ASN A 13 4.93 15.64 -7.79
C ASN A 13 3.56 16.29 -7.98
N THR A 14 3.04 16.94 -6.94
CA THR A 14 1.77 17.68 -7.02
C THR A 14 1.90 18.89 -7.94
N GLU A 15 3.00 19.65 -7.83
CA GLU A 15 3.26 20.80 -8.72
C GLU A 15 3.51 20.35 -10.17
N LEU A 16 4.21 19.22 -10.39
CA LEU A 16 4.38 18.64 -11.72
C LEU A 16 3.03 18.33 -12.37
N LEU A 17 2.10 17.72 -11.63
CA LEU A 17 0.76 17.44 -12.15
C LEU A 17 -0.04 18.69 -12.48
N LYS A 18 0.07 19.77 -11.69
CA LYS A 18 -0.55 21.06 -12.01
C LYS A 18 -0.02 21.62 -13.34
N ALA A 19 1.26 21.39 -13.62
CA ALA A 19 1.89 21.72 -14.90
C ALA A 19 1.61 20.70 -16.02
N LYS A 20 0.72 19.73 -15.81
CA LYS A 20 0.40 18.63 -16.74
C LYS A 20 1.60 17.71 -17.05
N VAL A 21 2.58 17.66 -16.15
CA VAL A 21 3.73 16.75 -16.22
C VAL A 21 3.47 15.58 -15.27
N ARG A 22 3.48 14.35 -15.80
CA ARG A 22 3.29 13.15 -14.98
C ARG A 22 4.63 12.70 -14.39
N PRO A 23 4.78 12.63 -13.05
CA PRO A 23 5.92 11.98 -12.43
C PRO A 23 5.97 10.51 -12.86
N TYR A 24 7.08 10.08 -13.45
CA TYR A 24 7.21 8.73 -14.01
C TYR A 24 8.11 7.83 -13.18
N TYR A 25 9.37 8.22 -12.99
CA TYR A 25 10.33 7.48 -12.19
C TYR A 25 10.89 8.31 -11.05
N LEU A 26 11.08 7.65 -9.91
CA LEU A 26 11.96 8.10 -8.83
C LEU A 26 13.16 7.16 -8.83
N PHE A 27 14.34 7.65 -9.20
CA PHE A 27 15.53 6.82 -9.28
C PHE A 27 16.25 6.73 -7.93
N GLN A 28 16.68 5.53 -7.58
CA GLN A 28 17.77 5.35 -6.63
C GLN A 28 19.06 5.90 -7.23
N CYS A 29 19.83 6.65 -6.44
CA CYS A 29 21.12 7.18 -6.89
C CYS A 29 22.11 6.04 -7.19
N ASP A 30 22.64 6.05 -8.41
CA ASP A 30 23.55 5.04 -8.95
C ASP A 30 24.91 4.99 -8.24
N MET A 31 25.59 3.86 -8.42
CA MET A 31 26.91 3.60 -7.86
C MET A 31 28.03 4.14 -8.75
N VAL A 32 27.99 5.44 -9.06
CA VAL A 32 29.02 6.10 -9.86
C VAL A 32 30.07 6.74 -8.96
N ARG A 33 31.35 6.69 -9.37
CA ARG A 33 32.46 7.30 -8.64
C ARG A 33 32.18 8.79 -8.42
N GLY A 34 32.28 9.24 -7.17
CA GLY A 34 32.06 10.64 -6.79
C GLY A 34 30.65 10.98 -6.31
N LEU A 35 29.64 10.10 -6.49
CA LEU A 35 28.25 10.39 -6.12
C LEU A 35 27.82 9.82 -4.76
N SER A 36 28.72 9.20 -4.01
CA SER A 36 28.40 8.50 -2.74
C SER A 36 27.67 9.39 -1.72
N HIS A 37 27.96 10.69 -1.68
CA HIS A 37 27.35 11.64 -0.75
C HIS A 37 25.91 12.04 -1.12
N PHE A 38 25.46 11.75 -2.35
CA PHE A 38 24.07 11.90 -2.77
C PHE A 38 23.25 10.62 -2.58
N ARG A 39 23.90 9.50 -2.23
CA ARG A 39 23.20 8.23 -2.08
C ARG A 39 22.34 8.23 -0.82
N THR A 40 21.14 7.70 -0.99
CA THR A 40 20.23 7.37 0.10
C THR A 40 20.15 5.85 0.26
N ARG A 41 19.75 5.39 1.45
CA ARG A 41 19.39 3.98 1.64
C ARG A 41 18.12 3.66 0.84
N LEU A 42 18.00 2.43 0.34
CA LEU A 42 16.77 1.97 -0.34
C LEU A 42 15.52 2.16 0.53
N SER A 43 15.67 1.96 1.84
CA SER A 43 14.60 2.17 2.82
C SER A 43 14.01 3.58 2.76
N ARG A 44 14.81 4.60 2.41
CA ARG A 44 14.32 5.98 2.28
C ARG A 44 13.41 6.13 1.06
N GLY A 45 13.74 5.48 -0.06
CA GLY A 45 12.88 5.46 -1.23
C GLY A 45 11.56 4.74 -0.94
N ILE A 46 11.61 3.59 -0.24
CA ILE A 46 10.41 2.87 0.20
C ILE A 46 9.55 3.74 1.15
N GLU A 47 10.16 4.44 2.10
CA GLU A 47 9.46 5.37 3.01
C GLU A 47 8.73 6.48 2.24
N ILE A 48 9.41 7.09 1.24
CA ILE A 48 8.78 8.07 0.35
C ILE A 48 7.60 7.44 -0.38
N MET A 49 7.75 6.23 -0.93
CA MET A 49 6.68 5.56 -1.65
C MET A 49 5.48 5.23 -0.76
N GLU A 50 5.69 4.80 0.48
CA GLU A 50 4.64 4.56 1.47
C GLU A 50 3.88 5.86 1.79
N ALA A 51 4.61 6.95 2.04
CA ALA A 51 4.03 8.24 2.39
C ALA A 51 3.30 8.94 1.24
N LEU A 52 3.57 8.57 -0.02
CA LEU A 52 2.81 9.05 -1.18
C LEU A 52 1.58 8.18 -1.45
N ARG A 53 1.74 6.86 -1.38
CA ARG A 53 0.71 5.93 -1.83
C ARG A 53 -0.50 5.94 -0.89
N GLY A 54 -1.67 6.28 -1.44
CA GLY A 54 -2.90 6.43 -0.68
C GLY A 54 -3.07 7.80 0.00
N HIS A 55 -2.01 8.59 0.11
CA HIS A 55 -2.04 9.95 0.66
C HIS A 55 -2.16 11.04 -0.42
N THR A 56 -1.75 10.75 -1.66
CA THR A 56 -1.84 11.67 -2.80
C THR A 56 -2.64 11.07 -3.96
N SER A 57 -2.94 11.87 -4.99
CA SER A 57 -3.50 11.37 -6.25
C SER A 57 -2.63 10.25 -6.82
N GLY A 58 -3.26 9.19 -7.36
CA GLY A 58 -2.56 8.08 -8.00
C GLY A 58 -1.67 8.50 -9.16
N LEU A 59 -2.00 9.61 -9.83
CA LEU A 59 -1.20 10.19 -10.91
C LEU A 59 0.11 10.82 -10.40
N ALA A 60 0.18 11.17 -9.11
CA ALA A 60 1.33 11.81 -8.49
C ALA A 60 2.35 10.79 -7.94
N ILE A 61 2.06 9.49 -8.06
CA ILE A 61 2.88 8.42 -7.52
C ILE A 61 3.77 7.88 -8.65
N PRO A 62 5.09 8.14 -8.61
CA PRO A 62 6.02 7.59 -9.59
C PRO A 62 6.32 6.12 -9.29
N SER A 63 7.00 5.44 -10.20
CA SER A 63 7.64 4.16 -9.91
C SER A 63 9.01 4.42 -9.28
N TYR A 64 9.24 3.97 -8.04
CA TYR A 64 10.57 3.98 -7.45
C TYR A 64 11.38 2.83 -8.04
N VAL A 65 12.54 3.13 -8.63
CA VAL A 65 13.32 2.15 -9.40
C VAL A 65 14.79 2.20 -9.03
N VAL A 66 15.42 1.04 -9.07
CA VAL A 66 16.87 0.87 -8.97
C VAL A 66 17.40 0.39 -10.31
N ASP A 67 18.40 1.10 -10.83
CA ASP A 67 19.09 0.66 -12.05
C ASP A 67 20.19 -0.34 -11.68
N VAL A 68 20.13 -1.52 -12.28
CA VAL A 68 21.08 -2.60 -12.01
C VAL A 68 22.35 -2.38 -12.84
N PRO A 69 23.55 -2.37 -12.20
CA PRO A 69 24.80 -2.29 -12.94
C PRO A 69 24.93 -3.43 -13.97
N GLY A 70 25.55 -3.14 -15.12
CA GLY A 70 25.79 -4.15 -16.16
C GLY A 70 24.59 -4.42 -17.07
N GLY A 71 23.59 -3.54 -17.11
CA GLY A 71 22.50 -3.62 -18.08
C GLY A 71 21.34 -4.54 -17.68
N GLY A 72 21.21 -4.89 -16.40
CA GLY A 72 20.12 -5.73 -15.87
C GLY A 72 18.73 -5.06 -15.85
N GLY A 73 18.60 -3.84 -16.39
CA GLY A 73 17.36 -3.10 -16.46
C GLY A 73 17.01 -2.35 -15.16
N LYS A 74 15.77 -1.87 -15.10
CA LYS A 74 15.23 -1.08 -13.98
C LYS A 74 14.36 -1.97 -13.12
N ILE A 75 14.71 -2.13 -11.85
CA ILE A 75 13.93 -2.93 -10.89
C ILE A 75 13.00 -1.98 -10.12
N PRO A 76 11.67 -2.07 -10.30
CA PRO A 76 10.73 -1.31 -9.49
C PRO A 76 10.68 -1.85 -8.07
N LEU A 77 10.68 -0.93 -7.11
CA LEU A 77 10.54 -1.20 -5.70
C LEU A 77 9.26 -0.53 -5.18
N MET A 78 8.55 -1.25 -4.31
CA MET A 78 7.33 -0.79 -3.69
C MET A 78 7.25 -1.27 -2.25
N PRO A 79 6.45 -0.59 -1.40
CA PRO A 79 6.15 -1.14 -0.09
C PRO A 79 5.33 -2.43 -0.19
N ASN A 80 5.49 -3.29 0.81
CA ASN A 80 4.79 -4.57 0.88
C ASN A 80 3.37 -4.36 1.42
N TYR A 81 2.37 -4.57 0.57
CA TYR A 81 0.95 -4.53 0.96
C TYR A 81 0.35 -5.92 1.16
N ILE A 82 0.98 -6.97 0.62
CA ILE A 82 0.63 -8.36 0.91
C ILE A 82 1.34 -8.77 2.20
N LEU A 83 0.59 -9.23 3.19
CA LEU A 83 1.13 -9.70 4.47
C LEU A 83 1.23 -11.22 4.51
N SER A 84 0.27 -11.92 3.92
CA SER A 84 0.24 -13.38 3.82
C SER A 84 -0.60 -13.79 2.61
N MET A 85 -0.27 -14.91 2.00
CA MET A 85 -0.99 -15.47 0.86
C MET A 85 -1.26 -16.95 1.14
N GLY A 86 -2.50 -17.38 0.94
CA GLY A 86 -2.92 -18.78 1.02
C GLY A 86 -3.78 -19.14 -0.18
N GLU A 87 -4.16 -20.42 -0.30
CA GLU A 87 -4.91 -20.92 -1.47
C GLU A 87 -6.31 -20.29 -1.60
N GLU A 88 -6.98 -20.04 -0.48
CA GLU A 88 -8.35 -19.50 -0.49
C GLU A 88 -8.43 -18.01 -0.18
N ARG A 89 -7.42 -17.47 0.51
CA ARG A 89 -7.44 -16.09 1.03
C ARG A 89 -6.05 -15.47 1.01
N THR A 90 -6.02 -14.19 0.66
CA THR A 90 -4.83 -13.32 0.77
C THR A 90 -5.08 -12.23 1.80
N ILE A 91 -4.10 -12.01 2.69
CA ILE A 91 -4.15 -10.96 3.71
C ILE A 91 -3.41 -9.74 3.20
N LEU A 92 -4.13 -8.63 3.08
CA LEU A 92 -3.64 -7.37 2.56
C LEU A 92 -3.67 -6.31 3.65
N ARG A 93 -2.71 -5.37 3.63
CA ARG A 93 -2.85 -4.09 4.33
C ARG A 93 -3.07 -2.96 3.33
N ASN A 94 -3.71 -1.88 3.77
CA ASN A 94 -3.70 -0.60 3.06
C ASN A 94 -2.73 0.39 3.71
N TYR A 95 -2.64 1.60 3.14
CA TYR A 95 -1.79 2.69 3.64
C TYR A 95 -2.21 3.22 5.03
N GLU A 96 -3.45 2.99 5.47
CA GLU A 96 -3.94 3.39 6.79
C GLU A 96 -3.75 2.28 7.85
N GLY A 97 -3.12 1.16 7.49
CA GLY A 97 -2.94 0.02 8.37
C GLY A 97 -4.19 -0.84 8.57
N ILE A 98 -5.25 -0.65 7.77
CA ILE A 98 -6.38 -1.59 7.75
C ILE A 98 -5.89 -2.90 7.13
N ILE A 99 -6.09 -4.00 7.84
CA ILE A 99 -5.77 -5.34 7.36
C ILE A 99 -7.07 -6.00 6.88
N VAL A 100 -7.07 -6.55 5.69
CA VAL A 100 -8.25 -7.11 5.02
C VAL A 100 -7.94 -8.53 4.54
N SER A 101 -8.90 -9.44 4.71
CA SER A 101 -8.91 -10.73 4.01
C SER A 101 -9.57 -10.55 2.65
N TYR A 102 -8.80 -10.80 1.60
CA TYR A 102 -9.29 -10.93 0.23
C TYR A 102 -9.55 -12.42 -0.05
N GLU A 103 -10.72 -12.73 -0.59
CA GLU A 103 -11.08 -14.10 -0.99
C GLU A 103 -10.54 -14.35 -2.40
N GLU A 104 -9.70 -15.36 -2.55
CA GLU A 104 -9.14 -15.75 -3.85
C GLU A 104 -10.19 -16.48 -4.68
N ALA A 105 -10.07 -16.34 -6.00
CA ALA A 105 -10.84 -17.16 -6.92
C ALA A 105 -10.23 -18.57 -6.95
N ARG A 106 -11.08 -19.60 -6.95
CA ARG A 106 -10.61 -20.96 -7.23
C ARG A 106 -10.39 -21.14 -8.72
N ASP A 107 -9.38 -21.92 -9.07
CA ASP A 107 -9.08 -22.30 -10.46
C ASP A 107 -10.24 -23.04 -11.14
N ASP A 108 -11.11 -23.70 -10.36
CA ASP A 108 -12.30 -24.40 -10.85
C ASP A 108 -13.54 -23.50 -11.04
N GLY A 109 -13.39 -22.18 -10.84
CA GLY A 109 -14.46 -21.19 -11.02
C GLY A 109 -15.55 -21.23 -9.95
N ARG A 110 -15.43 -22.09 -8.93
CA ARG A 110 -16.37 -22.13 -7.80
C ARG A 110 -16.00 -21.06 -6.77
N PRO A 111 -16.97 -20.52 -6.01
CA PRO A 111 -16.65 -19.66 -4.87
C PRO A 111 -15.70 -20.40 -3.92
N SER A 112 -14.68 -19.71 -3.42
CA SER A 112 -13.66 -20.27 -2.50
C SER A 112 -14.18 -20.68 -1.12
N ALA A 113 -15.48 -20.58 -0.88
CA ALA A 113 -16.05 -21.07 0.37
C ALA A 113 -15.99 -22.61 0.44
N ARG A 114 -15.32 -23.14 1.49
CA ARG A 114 -15.78 -24.40 2.09
C ARG A 114 -15.69 -24.42 3.62
N ALA A 115 -16.82 -24.86 4.17
CA ALA A 115 -17.21 -25.31 5.51
C ALA A 115 -16.23 -25.13 6.69
N GLU A 116 -16.72 -24.37 7.67
CA GLU A 116 -16.58 -24.55 9.12
C GLU A 116 -15.80 -25.80 9.53
N THR A 117 -14.47 -25.71 9.55
CA THR A 117 -13.66 -26.65 10.34
C THR A 117 -13.56 -26.04 11.73
N ALA A 118 -13.89 -26.83 12.75
CA ALA A 118 -14.03 -26.39 14.15
C ALA A 118 -13.00 -25.33 14.53
N LEU A 119 -13.46 -24.09 14.75
CA LEU A 119 -12.59 -22.96 15.04
C LEU A 119 -11.84 -23.22 16.36
N PRO A 120 -10.51 -23.03 16.40
CA PRO A 120 -9.84 -22.86 17.68
C PRO A 120 -10.42 -21.65 18.41
N ALA A 121 -10.30 -21.63 19.75
CA ALA A 121 -10.88 -20.61 20.62
C ALA A 121 -10.71 -19.18 20.08
N PRO A 122 -11.70 -18.29 20.26
CA PRO A 122 -11.70 -16.96 19.64
C PRO A 122 -10.46 -16.17 20.05
N ARG A 123 -9.57 -15.92 19.09
CA ARG A 123 -8.36 -15.11 19.25
C ARG A 123 -8.59 -13.75 18.63
N ASN A 124 -8.23 -12.66 19.29
CA ASN A 124 -8.30 -11.30 18.75
C ASN A 124 -7.06 -10.95 17.89
N ASP A 125 -6.75 -11.75 16.87
CA ASP A 125 -5.54 -11.58 16.06
C ASP A 125 -5.81 -11.73 14.55
N VAL A 126 -4.73 -11.66 13.74
CA VAL A 126 -4.78 -11.79 12.27
C VAL A 126 -5.33 -13.15 11.83
N TYR A 127 -5.32 -14.16 12.70
CA TYR A 127 -5.80 -15.50 12.38
C TYR A 127 -7.29 -15.51 12.01
N ARG A 128 -8.11 -14.64 12.63
CA ARG A 128 -9.54 -14.52 12.31
C ARG A 128 -9.80 -14.08 10.86
N LEU A 129 -8.84 -13.40 10.23
CA LEU A 129 -8.91 -13.03 8.81
C LEU A 129 -8.65 -14.24 7.91
N LEU A 130 -7.74 -15.13 8.33
CA LEU A 130 -7.43 -16.36 7.61
C LEU A 130 -8.59 -17.37 7.68
N THR A 131 -9.28 -17.45 8.81
CA THR A 131 -10.45 -18.33 8.99
C THR A 131 -11.73 -17.78 8.38
N GLY A 132 -11.73 -16.52 7.93
CA GLY A 132 -12.92 -15.85 7.39
C GLY A 132 -13.94 -15.41 8.44
N GLU A 133 -13.63 -15.54 9.73
CA GLU A 133 -14.50 -15.11 10.83
C GLU A 133 -14.74 -13.58 10.80
N VAL A 134 -13.70 -12.82 10.45
CA VAL A 134 -13.81 -11.39 10.14
C VAL A 134 -13.18 -11.09 8.80
N ARG A 135 -13.72 -10.07 8.11
CA ARG A 135 -13.20 -9.63 6.81
C ARG A 135 -12.10 -8.57 6.90
N ALA A 136 -12.06 -7.81 7.99
CA ALA A 136 -11.07 -6.76 8.18
C ALA A 136 -10.77 -6.49 9.67
N LEU A 137 -9.51 -6.15 9.97
CA LEU A 137 -9.07 -5.56 11.22
C LEU A 137 -8.79 -4.08 10.97
N ILE A 138 -9.50 -3.22 11.70
CA ILE A 138 -9.45 -1.77 11.54
C ILE A 138 -8.80 -1.18 12.79
N PRO A 139 -7.71 -0.39 12.66
CA PRO A 139 -7.14 0.33 13.79
C PRO A 139 -8.17 1.22 14.49
N ALA A 140 -8.12 1.26 15.83
CA ALA A 140 -8.97 2.15 16.60
C ALA A 140 -8.75 3.61 16.17
N GLY A 141 -9.84 4.36 15.99
CA GLY A 141 -9.76 5.77 15.58
C GLY A 141 -9.48 6.02 14.10
N ASN A 142 -9.57 5.02 13.21
CA ASN A 142 -9.35 5.23 11.78
C ASN A 142 -10.30 6.33 11.20
N GLU A 143 -9.69 7.42 10.71
CA GLU A 143 -10.43 8.60 10.26
C GLU A 143 -11.31 8.35 9.04
N ARG A 144 -10.89 7.47 8.12
CA ARG A 144 -11.63 7.16 6.91
C ARG A 144 -12.94 6.46 7.24
N MET A 145 -12.90 5.52 8.18
CA MET A 145 -14.10 4.85 8.67
C MET A 145 -15.01 5.84 9.42
N ALA A 146 -14.44 6.75 10.21
CA ALA A 146 -15.20 7.83 10.86
C ALA A 146 -15.90 8.76 9.84
N ARG A 147 -15.19 9.15 8.76
CA ARG A 147 -15.76 9.94 7.65
C ARG A 147 -16.92 9.23 6.95
N ARG A 148 -16.79 7.91 6.71
CA ARG A 148 -17.85 7.10 6.07
C ARG A 148 -19.08 6.99 6.96
N LYS A 149 -18.90 6.78 8.27
CA LYS A 149 -20.00 6.72 9.24
C LYS A 149 -20.81 8.02 9.27
N ARG A 150 -20.11 9.18 9.37
CA ARG A 150 -20.76 10.50 9.31
C ARG A 150 -21.60 10.71 8.05
N ARG A 151 -21.10 10.26 6.88
CA ARG A 151 -21.84 10.36 5.61
C ARG A 151 -23.09 9.47 5.57
N CYS A 152 -23.03 8.27 6.13
CA CYS A 152 -24.19 7.38 6.23
C CYS A 152 -25.26 7.93 7.20
N GLU A 153 -24.84 8.48 8.33
CA GLU A 153 -25.73 9.10 9.32
C GLU A 153 -26.43 10.34 8.75
N SER A 154 -25.72 11.20 8.01
CA SER A 154 -26.32 12.36 7.33
C SER A 154 -27.23 12.02 6.16
N ALA A 155 -27.20 10.78 5.66
CA ALA A 155 -27.99 10.30 4.53
C ALA A 155 -29.24 9.51 4.96
N SER A 156 -29.47 9.35 6.26
CA SER A 156 -30.70 8.75 6.79
C SER A 156 -31.80 9.83 6.78
N PRO A 157 -32.94 9.62 6.09
CA PRO A 157 -33.96 10.66 5.98
C PRO A 157 -34.60 10.90 7.35
N THR A 158 -34.66 12.16 7.76
CA THR A 158 -35.48 12.63 8.88
C THR A 158 -36.92 12.21 8.60
N THR A 159 -37.47 11.37 9.46
CA THR A 159 -38.91 11.02 9.45
C THR A 159 -39.73 12.21 9.94
#